data_AF-A0A524GGF2-F1
#
_entry.id   AF-A0A524GGF2-F1
#
_cell.length_a   1.000
_cell.length_b   1.000
_cell.length_c   1.000
_cell.angle_alpha   90.00
_cell.angle_beta   90.00
_cell.angle_gamma   90.00
#
_symmetry.space_group_name_H-M   'P 1'
#
loop_
_entity.id
_entity.type
_entity.pdbx_description
1 polymer ?
#
loop_
_entity_poly.entity_id
_entity_poly.type
_entity_poly.pdbx_seq_one_letter_code
_entity_poly.pdbx_strand_id
1 'polypeptide(L)'
;DVFQKLDHMAERGLLFRIIKGDQRKYAAIPFVHGIFEFQVGDMSRDLAEKVQVYFDEVFHQAMRQNGDLLLRTIPVNRSIDADLRVASYDDAVEILKGLEKIVVTNCVCRVRAGRMEEDCGKPLEVCFLFGSMGQYYVDRGMGRQISLDEAVSILETCHEAGLVTQPASSQNPGGMCNCCGDCCGSLAAMNKHPKPATLVFSNYVAALDGDACSGCETCVARCQMDALTMNGNGVCELTVERCIGCGLCVTTCPSEALTLHPKPQELQRVPPETTRNQMMAMAQKRGVV
;
A
#
# COMPACT_ATOMS: atom_id res chain seq x y z
N ASP A 1 -2.15 -5.58 -38.58
CA ASP A 1 -1.03 -4.74 -38.08
C ASP A 1 -0.74 -5.09 -36.62
N VAL A 2 0.53 -5.16 -36.21
CA VAL A 2 0.94 -5.50 -34.83
C VAL A 2 0.61 -4.34 -33.88
N PHE A 3 0.75 -3.08 -34.32
CA PHE A 3 0.47 -1.92 -33.48
C PHE A 3 -0.99 -1.84 -33.08
N GLN A 4 -1.92 -2.04 -34.03
CA GLN A 4 -3.36 -2.14 -33.74
C GLN A 4 -3.69 -3.22 -32.69
N LYS A 5 -3.03 -4.38 -32.74
CA LYS A 5 -3.24 -5.45 -31.74
C LYS A 5 -2.74 -5.03 -30.36
N LEU A 6 -1.55 -4.43 -30.30
CA LEU A 6 -0.96 -3.96 -29.03
C LEU A 6 -1.75 -2.80 -28.42
N ASP A 7 -2.30 -1.91 -29.24
CA ASP A 7 -3.19 -0.84 -28.79
C ASP A 7 -4.49 -1.40 -28.21
N HIS A 8 -5.13 -2.34 -28.91
CA HIS A 8 -6.32 -3.00 -28.41
C HIS A 8 -6.05 -3.77 -27.10
N MET A 9 -4.88 -4.40 -26.95
CA MET A 9 -4.48 -5.03 -25.69
C MET A 9 -4.27 -4.02 -24.56
N ALA A 10 -3.64 -2.88 -24.85
CA ALA A 10 -3.45 -1.80 -23.89
C ALA A 10 -4.80 -1.17 -23.48
N GLU A 11 -5.72 -0.97 -24.42
CA GLU A 11 -7.09 -0.48 -24.19
C GLU A 11 -7.93 -1.41 -23.30
N ARG A 12 -7.59 -2.70 -23.27
CA ARG A 12 -8.18 -3.70 -22.37
C ARG A 12 -7.42 -3.85 -21.05
N GLY A 13 -6.40 -3.02 -20.80
CA GLY A 13 -5.58 -3.11 -19.60
C GLY A 13 -4.69 -4.35 -19.50
N LEU A 14 -4.36 -4.99 -20.63
CA LEU A 14 -3.54 -6.21 -20.66
C LEU A 14 -2.04 -5.92 -20.82
N LEU A 15 -1.69 -4.69 -21.17
CA LEU A 15 -0.32 -4.22 -21.36
C LEU A 15 -0.17 -2.82 -20.77
N PHE A 16 1.04 -2.48 -20.36
CA PHE A 16 1.41 -1.10 -20.09
C PHE A 16 1.84 -0.41 -21.38
N ARG A 17 1.41 0.83 -21.58
CA ARG A 17 1.74 1.64 -22.77
C ARG A 17 2.26 3.01 -22.35
N ILE A 18 3.34 3.44 -22.98
CA ILE A 18 3.82 4.82 -22.92
C ILE A 18 3.67 5.43 -24.31
N ILE A 19 3.07 6.62 -24.38
CA ILE A 19 2.99 7.45 -25.58
C ILE A 19 3.88 8.68 -25.35
N LYS A 20 4.83 8.94 -26.25
CA LYS A 20 5.69 10.13 -26.24
C LYS A 20 5.79 10.68 -27.66
N GLY A 21 5.06 11.77 -27.94
CA GLY A 21 4.87 12.27 -29.30
C GLY A 21 4.30 11.16 -30.19
N ASP A 22 4.97 10.88 -31.30
CA ASP A 22 4.56 9.82 -32.24
C ASP A 22 5.03 8.42 -31.86
N GLN A 23 5.84 8.27 -30.80
CA GLN A 23 6.34 6.97 -30.37
C GLN A 23 5.42 6.30 -29.36
N ARG A 24 5.11 5.02 -29.61
CA ARG A 24 4.40 4.14 -28.69
C ARG A 24 5.33 3.02 -28.24
N LYS A 25 5.42 2.81 -26.92
CA LYS A 25 6.16 1.71 -26.31
C LYS A 25 5.20 0.87 -25.49
N TYR A 26 5.34 -0.44 -25.56
CA TYR A 26 4.51 -1.40 -24.85
C TYR A 26 5.39 -2.28 -23.97
N ALA A 27 4.89 -2.64 -22.80
CA ALA A 27 5.55 -3.55 -21.90
C ALA A 27 4.53 -4.53 -21.30
N ALA A 28 4.98 -5.76 -21.07
CA ALA A 28 4.27 -6.66 -20.18
C ALA A 28 4.25 -6.05 -18.77
N ILE A 29 3.16 -6.29 -18.05
CA ILE A 29 2.94 -5.78 -16.70
C ILE A 29 2.52 -6.97 -15.82
N PRO A 30 2.93 -7.03 -14.53
CA PRO A 30 2.48 -8.07 -13.61
C PRO A 30 0.95 -8.12 -13.48
N PHE A 31 0.43 -9.21 -12.91
CA PHE A 31 -0.98 -9.24 -12.54
C PHE A 31 -1.30 -8.23 -11.42
N VAL A 32 -0.49 -8.23 -10.35
CA VAL A 32 -0.53 -7.28 -9.22
C VAL A 32 0.91 -6.80 -8.93
N HIS A 33 1.24 -5.50 -8.98
CA HIS A 33 0.44 -4.39 -9.50
C HIS A 33 0.52 -4.32 -11.02
N GLY A 34 -0.63 -4.26 -11.70
CA GLY A 34 -0.72 -4.16 -13.14
C GLY A 34 -2.09 -4.49 -13.69
N ILE A 35 -2.23 -5.66 -14.33
CA ILE A 35 -3.44 -6.05 -15.07
C ILE A 35 -4.68 -5.90 -14.20
N PHE A 36 -4.63 -6.34 -12.94
CA PHE A 36 -5.75 -6.22 -12.00
C PHE A 36 -6.12 -4.76 -11.75
N GLU A 37 -5.15 -3.92 -11.37
CA GLU A 37 -5.33 -2.49 -11.12
C GLU A 37 -5.83 -1.72 -12.35
N PHE A 38 -5.51 -2.19 -13.56
CA PHE A 38 -5.98 -1.59 -14.82
C PHE A 38 -7.45 -1.87 -15.12
N GLN A 39 -8.14 -2.70 -14.32
CA GLN A 39 -9.58 -2.96 -14.44
C GLN A 39 -10.42 -2.06 -13.51
N VAL A 40 -9.80 -1.08 -12.85
CA VAL A 40 -10.46 -0.24 -11.83
C VAL A 40 -11.74 0.45 -12.33
N GLY A 41 -11.81 0.79 -13.62
CA GLY A 41 -12.98 1.46 -14.21
C GLY A 41 -14.10 0.53 -14.65
N ASP A 42 -13.79 -0.70 -15.07
CA ASP A 42 -14.70 -1.56 -15.85
C ASP A 42 -14.74 -3.02 -15.37
N MET A 43 -14.23 -3.31 -14.16
CA MET A 43 -14.21 -4.66 -13.59
C MET A 43 -15.59 -5.34 -13.61
N SER A 44 -15.66 -6.53 -14.22
CA SER A 44 -16.85 -7.37 -14.16
C SER A 44 -16.95 -8.11 -12.82
N ARG A 45 -18.17 -8.50 -12.43
CA ARG A 45 -18.38 -9.35 -11.25
C ARG A 45 -17.66 -10.69 -11.37
N ASP A 46 -17.71 -11.33 -12.54
CA ASP A 46 -16.99 -12.59 -12.81
C ASP A 46 -15.48 -12.46 -12.58
N LEU A 47 -14.87 -11.35 -13.03
CA LEU A 47 -13.46 -11.11 -12.76
C LEU A 47 -13.20 -10.87 -11.26
N ALA A 48 -14.07 -10.09 -10.60
CA ALA A 48 -13.93 -9.82 -9.17
C ALA A 48 -13.95 -11.11 -8.32
N GLU A 49 -14.87 -12.03 -8.63
CA GLU A 49 -14.99 -13.34 -7.98
C GLU A 49 -13.75 -14.20 -8.22
N LYS A 50 -13.23 -14.24 -9.46
CA LYS A 50 -11.97 -14.98 -9.74
C LYS A 50 -10.76 -14.38 -9.03
N VAL A 51 -10.69 -13.06 -8.92
CA VAL A 51 -9.64 -12.40 -8.15
C VAL A 51 -9.76 -12.72 -6.66
N GLN A 52 -10.98 -12.80 -6.11
CA GLN A 52 -11.19 -13.21 -4.72
C GLN A 52 -10.66 -14.63 -4.47
N VAL A 53 -11.01 -15.58 -5.32
CA VAL A 53 -10.47 -16.95 -5.25
C VAL A 53 -8.94 -16.94 -5.32
N TYR A 54 -8.35 -16.19 -6.26
CA TYR A 54 -6.90 -16.06 -6.37
C TYR A 54 -6.25 -15.46 -5.11
N PHE A 55 -6.86 -14.43 -4.52
CA PHE A 55 -6.38 -13.80 -3.28
C PHE A 55 -6.44 -14.74 -2.08
N ASP A 56 -7.50 -15.53 -1.98
CA ASP A 56 -7.66 -16.46 -0.88
C ASP A 56 -6.71 -17.66 -0.97
N GLU A 57 -6.60 -18.24 -2.16
CA GLU A 57 -5.92 -19.53 -2.35
C GLU A 57 -4.42 -19.40 -2.67
N VAL A 58 -4.01 -18.36 -3.40
CA VAL A 58 -2.67 -18.33 -4.03
C VAL A 58 -1.87 -17.08 -3.70
N PHE A 59 -2.50 -15.90 -3.62
CA PHE A 59 -1.77 -14.63 -3.54
C PHE A 59 -0.87 -14.52 -2.30
N HIS A 60 -1.28 -15.13 -1.17
CA HIS A 60 -0.47 -15.16 0.04
C HIS A 60 0.90 -15.85 -0.15
N GLN A 61 1.02 -16.79 -1.09
CA GLN A 61 2.29 -17.43 -1.43
C GLN A 61 3.21 -16.45 -2.17
N ALA A 62 2.67 -15.67 -3.10
CA ALA A 62 3.42 -14.63 -3.80
C ALA A 62 3.92 -13.55 -2.84
N MET A 63 3.08 -13.14 -1.89
CA MET A 63 3.45 -12.19 -0.82
C MET A 63 4.56 -12.74 0.08
N ARG A 64 4.55 -14.04 0.42
CA ARG A 64 5.65 -14.66 1.19
C ARG A 64 6.99 -14.62 0.46
N GLN A 65 6.98 -14.77 -0.86
CA GLN A 65 8.21 -14.80 -1.65
C GLN A 65 8.80 -13.40 -1.89
N ASN A 66 7.97 -12.39 -2.18
CA ASN A 66 8.45 -11.09 -2.67
C ASN A 66 7.74 -9.85 -2.07
N GLY A 67 6.94 -10.01 -1.01
CA GLY A 67 6.13 -8.91 -0.45
C GLY A 67 6.95 -7.70 -0.01
N ASP A 68 8.13 -7.93 0.54
CA ASP A 68 9.09 -6.91 1.01
C ASP A 68 9.60 -6.00 -0.13
N LEU A 69 9.55 -6.50 -1.36
CA LEU A 69 9.91 -5.79 -2.57
C LEU A 69 8.69 -5.36 -3.39
N LEU A 70 7.46 -5.58 -2.92
CA LEU A 70 6.24 -5.17 -3.61
C LEU A 70 5.76 -3.80 -3.09
N LEU A 71 5.43 -3.75 -1.79
CA LEU A 71 4.98 -2.57 -1.07
C LEU A 71 5.83 -2.41 0.19
N ARG A 72 5.96 -1.17 0.66
CA ARG A 72 6.46 -0.88 2.00
C ARG A 72 5.40 -0.15 2.81
N THR A 73 5.40 -0.34 4.11
CA THR A 73 4.54 0.40 5.02
C THR A 73 5.30 1.63 5.51
N ILE A 74 4.71 2.80 5.31
CA ILE A 74 5.23 4.05 5.85
C ILE A 74 4.37 4.51 7.03
N PRO A 75 4.99 5.09 8.07
CA PRO A 75 4.27 5.61 9.23
C PRO A 75 3.37 6.78 8.88
N VAL A 76 2.29 6.96 9.65
CA VAL A 76 1.52 8.19 9.64
C VAL A 76 2.35 9.30 10.28
N ASN A 77 2.60 10.41 9.57
CA ASN A 77 3.52 11.47 10.04
C ASN A 77 3.22 11.96 11.48
N ARG A 78 1.94 12.04 11.88
CA ARG A 78 1.54 12.48 13.23
C ARG A 78 1.97 11.52 14.36
N SER A 79 2.44 10.32 14.03
CA SER A 79 2.83 9.29 15.00
C SER A 79 4.32 9.29 15.36
N ILE A 80 5.12 10.14 14.73
CA ILE A 80 6.57 10.17 14.92
C ILE A 80 6.92 11.39 15.77
N ASP A 81 7.80 11.20 16.75
CA ASP A 81 8.33 12.27 17.59
C ASP A 81 8.97 13.38 16.73
N ALA A 82 8.68 14.65 17.03
CA ALA A 82 9.11 15.80 16.25
C ALA A 82 10.65 15.93 16.17
N ASP A 83 11.37 15.36 17.14
CA ASP A 83 12.84 15.34 17.16
C ASP A 83 13.45 14.26 16.25
N LEU A 84 12.65 13.30 15.77
CA LEU A 84 13.12 12.24 14.87
C LEU A 84 13.13 12.73 13.41
N ARG A 85 14.32 12.76 12.82
CA ARG A 85 14.47 12.99 11.37
C ARG A 85 14.00 11.76 10.59
N VAL A 86 12.79 11.85 10.04
CA VAL A 86 12.25 10.84 9.11
C VAL A 86 12.97 10.96 7.77
N ALA A 87 13.44 9.83 7.24
CA ALA A 87 13.96 9.81 5.88
C ALA A 87 12.81 10.11 4.90
N SER A 88 13.07 10.93 3.86
CA SER A 88 12.03 11.36 2.92
C SER A 88 11.29 10.20 2.23
N TYR A 89 11.94 9.05 2.05
CA TYR A 89 11.32 7.85 1.48
C TYR A 89 10.38 7.08 2.43
N ASP A 90 10.37 7.43 3.71
CA ASP A 90 9.47 6.91 4.74
C ASP A 90 8.38 7.94 5.13
N ASP A 91 8.30 9.08 4.45
CA ASP A 91 7.30 10.12 4.68
C ASP A 91 6.41 10.28 3.43
N ALA A 92 5.11 10.06 3.59
CA ALA A 92 4.15 10.09 2.49
C ALA A 92 4.09 11.49 1.84
N VAL A 93 4.13 12.54 2.66
CA VAL A 93 4.02 13.93 2.22
C VAL A 93 5.31 14.37 1.53
N GLU A 94 6.48 13.98 2.03
CA GLU A 94 7.76 14.27 1.36
C GLU A 94 7.88 13.54 0.01
N ILE A 95 7.40 12.30 -0.09
CA ILE A 95 7.28 11.61 -1.38
C ILE A 95 6.40 12.43 -2.33
N LEU A 96 5.22 12.88 -1.88
CA LEU A 96 4.30 13.64 -2.71
C LEU A 96 4.87 15.00 -3.15
N LYS A 97 5.55 15.72 -2.25
CA LYS A 97 6.23 17.00 -2.56
C LYS A 97 7.29 16.85 -3.66
N GLY A 98 7.96 15.70 -3.73
CA GLY A 98 9.00 15.42 -4.71
C GLY A 98 8.48 15.10 -6.13
N LEU A 99 7.16 15.05 -6.35
CA LEU A 99 6.57 14.60 -7.59
C LEU A 99 6.02 15.75 -8.44
N GLU A 100 6.34 15.72 -9.73
CA GLU A 100 5.80 16.68 -10.71
C GLU A 100 4.30 16.45 -11.01
N LYS A 101 3.83 15.22 -10.84
CA LYS A 101 2.47 14.79 -11.20
C LYS A 101 1.95 13.75 -10.22
N ILE A 102 0.82 14.06 -9.61
CA ILE A 102 0.07 13.18 -8.73
C ILE A 102 -1.26 12.86 -9.41
N VAL A 103 -1.54 11.57 -9.61
CA VAL A 103 -2.81 11.10 -10.15
C VAL A 103 -3.50 10.28 -9.07
N VAL A 104 -4.79 10.51 -8.85
CA VAL A 104 -5.61 9.67 -7.97
C VAL A 104 -6.56 8.79 -8.77
N THR A 105 -6.86 7.62 -8.24
CA THR A 105 -7.85 6.67 -8.76
C THR A 105 -8.57 5.97 -7.61
N ASN A 106 -9.65 5.27 -7.95
CA ASN A 106 -10.36 4.38 -7.05
C ASN A 106 -9.46 3.22 -6.59
N CYS A 107 -9.62 2.80 -5.35
CA CYS A 107 -8.96 1.60 -4.85
C CYS A 107 -9.53 0.37 -5.55
N VAL A 108 -8.74 -0.27 -6.41
CA VAL A 108 -9.20 -1.44 -7.19
C VAL A 108 -9.67 -2.60 -6.30
N CYS A 109 -9.08 -2.77 -5.11
CA CYS A 109 -9.50 -3.78 -4.16
C CYS A 109 -10.89 -3.51 -3.60
N ARG A 110 -11.25 -2.24 -3.38
CA ARG A 110 -12.61 -1.82 -2.97
C ARG A 110 -13.59 -1.90 -4.11
N VAL A 111 -13.19 -1.49 -5.32
CA VAL A 111 -14.02 -1.67 -6.53
C VAL A 111 -14.41 -3.15 -6.66
N ARG A 112 -13.42 -4.05 -6.54
CA ARG A 112 -13.63 -5.50 -6.55
C ARG A 112 -14.62 -5.97 -5.48
N ALA A 113 -14.42 -5.56 -4.22
CA ALA A 113 -15.33 -5.92 -3.13
C ALA A 113 -16.76 -5.40 -3.38
N GLY A 114 -16.89 -4.17 -3.87
CA GLY A 114 -18.18 -3.58 -4.27
C GLY A 114 -18.87 -4.34 -5.42
N ARG A 115 -18.12 -4.92 -6.37
CA ARG A 115 -18.70 -5.80 -7.41
C ARG A 115 -19.28 -7.10 -6.86
N MET A 116 -18.88 -7.48 -5.65
CA MET A 116 -19.37 -8.65 -4.92
C MET A 116 -20.33 -8.27 -3.78
N GLU A 117 -20.76 -7.00 -3.69
CA GLU A 117 -21.65 -6.48 -2.65
C GLU A 117 -21.05 -6.51 -1.23
N GLU A 118 -19.71 -6.50 -1.13
CA GLU A 118 -18.93 -6.54 0.11
C GLU A 118 -18.24 -5.19 0.41
N ASP A 119 -18.97 -4.09 0.31
CA ASP A 119 -18.39 -2.75 0.52
C ASP A 119 -17.92 -2.55 1.98
N CYS A 120 -16.67 -2.11 2.15
CA CYS A 120 -16.06 -1.87 3.46
C CYS A 120 -16.41 -0.52 4.12
N GLY A 121 -17.18 0.35 3.43
CA GLY A 121 -17.56 1.69 3.87
C GLY A 121 -16.43 2.72 3.87
N LYS A 122 -15.23 2.36 3.39
CA LYS A 122 -14.05 3.24 3.38
C LYS A 122 -13.98 4.08 2.08
N PRO A 123 -13.33 5.26 2.11
CA PRO A 123 -13.28 6.17 0.96
C PRO A 123 -12.75 5.51 -0.32
N LEU A 124 -13.44 5.66 -1.46
CA LEU A 124 -13.07 4.88 -2.66
C LEU A 124 -11.85 5.43 -3.42
N GLU A 125 -11.79 6.75 -3.64
CA GLU A 125 -10.77 7.42 -4.46
C GLU A 125 -9.53 7.78 -3.63
N VAL A 126 -8.64 6.81 -3.41
CA VAL A 126 -7.52 6.93 -2.46
C VAL A 126 -6.19 6.34 -2.93
N CYS A 127 -6.11 5.82 -4.15
CA CYS A 127 -4.85 5.27 -4.68
C CYS A 127 -4.13 6.31 -5.53
N PHE A 128 -2.86 6.58 -5.21
CA PHE A 128 -2.03 7.51 -5.96
C PHE A 128 -1.13 6.81 -6.96
N LEU A 129 -1.00 7.38 -8.15
CA LEU A 129 -0.15 6.91 -9.24
C LEU A 129 0.75 8.05 -9.69
N PHE A 130 1.99 7.69 -10.00
CA PHE A 130 3.05 8.67 -10.25
C PHE A 130 3.76 8.42 -11.58
N GLY A 131 4.44 9.45 -12.09
CA GLY A 131 5.24 9.36 -13.31
C GLY A 131 4.49 8.79 -14.51
N SER A 132 5.11 7.84 -15.22
CA SER A 132 4.50 7.20 -16.40
C SER A 132 3.28 6.35 -16.06
N MET A 133 3.19 5.81 -14.84
CA MET A 133 2.00 5.06 -14.41
C MET A 133 0.82 6.01 -14.24
N GLY A 134 1.02 7.15 -13.57
CA GLY A 134 0.00 8.19 -13.45
C GLY A 134 -0.50 8.68 -14.83
N GLN A 135 0.42 8.95 -15.76
CA GLN A 135 0.04 9.34 -17.11
C GLN A 135 -0.80 8.27 -17.81
N TYR A 136 -0.43 6.99 -17.69
CA TYR A 136 -1.20 5.90 -18.28
C TYR A 136 -2.64 5.83 -17.72
N TYR A 137 -2.83 6.11 -16.43
CA TYR A 137 -4.17 6.18 -15.83
C TYR A 137 -4.99 7.34 -16.40
N VAL A 138 -4.38 8.52 -16.56
CA VAL A 138 -5.04 9.68 -17.16
C VAL A 138 -5.42 9.40 -18.62
N ASP A 139 -4.49 8.87 -19.42
CA ASP A 139 -4.71 8.54 -20.83
C ASP A 139 -5.84 7.53 -21.04
N ARG A 140 -6.07 6.66 -20.05
CA ARG A 140 -7.11 5.63 -20.07
C ARG A 140 -8.41 6.06 -19.39
N GLY A 141 -8.49 7.28 -18.87
CA GLY A 141 -9.66 7.76 -18.11
C GLY A 141 -9.90 6.98 -16.81
N MET A 142 -8.87 6.35 -16.25
CA MET A 142 -8.93 5.57 -15.02
C MET A 142 -8.60 6.38 -13.78
N GLY A 143 -8.11 7.62 -13.93
CA GLY A 143 -7.76 8.49 -12.83
C GLY A 143 -7.66 9.94 -13.27
N ARG A 144 -7.51 10.83 -12.30
CA ARG A 144 -7.42 12.28 -12.53
C ARG A 144 -6.19 12.85 -11.84
N GLN A 145 -5.58 13.85 -12.47
CA GLN A 145 -4.49 14.59 -11.86
C GLN A 145 -5.04 15.48 -10.75
N ILE A 146 -4.31 15.58 -9.64
CA ILE A 146 -4.67 16.37 -8.46
C ILE A 146 -3.50 17.24 -8.00
N SER A 147 -3.80 18.24 -7.16
CA SER A 147 -2.77 19.07 -6.51
C SER A 147 -2.12 18.33 -5.34
N LEU A 148 -0.97 18.86 -4.87
CA LEU A 148 -0.34 18.38 -3.64
C LEU A 148 -1.28 18.52 -2.44
N ASP A 149 -1.95 19.68 -2.30
CA ASP A 149 -2.85 19.95 -1.18
C ASP A 149 -4.03 18.95 -1.15
N GLU A 150 -4.59 18.64 -2.31
CA GLU A 150 -5.66 17.62 -2.41
C GLU A 150 -5.13 16.23 -2.06
N ALA A 151 -3.93 15.87 -2.51
CA ALA A 151 -3.32 14.58 -2.18
C ALA A 151 -3.06 14.43 -0.66
N VAL A 152 -2.62 15.50 -0.01
CA VAL A 152 -2.45 15.55 1.46
C VAL A 152 -3.79 15.41 2.17
N SER A 153 -4.84 16.11 1.72
CA SER A 153 -6.18 15.99 2.29
C SER A 153 -6.76 14.57 2.15
N ILE A 154 -6.52 13.91 1.01
CA ILE A 154 -6.89 12.51 0.80
C ILE A 154 -6.11 11.59 1.76
N LEU A 155 -4.80 11.82 1.96
CA LEU A 155 -4.01 11.06 2.94
C LEU A 155 -4.56 11.21 4.36
N GLU A 156 -4.92 12.43 4.79
CA GLU A 156 -5.52 12.65 6.11
C GLU A 156 -6.84 11.89 6.25
N THR A 157 -7.70 11.98 5.23
CA THR A 157 -8.96 11.21 5.18
C THR A 157 -8.70 9.69 5.27
N CYS A 158 -7.65 9.20 4.60
CA CYS A 158 -7.24 7.80 4.68
C CYS A 158 -6.78 7.42 6.08
N HIS A 159 -5.95 8.26 6.71
CA HIS A 159 -5.45 8.02 8.06
C HIS A 159 -6.57 8.02 9.07
N GLU A 160 -7.53 8.94 8.98
CA GLU A 160 -8.76 8.98 9.81
C GLU A 160 -9.64 7.75 9.60
N ALA A 161 -9.76 7.27 8.36
CA ALA A 161 -10.47 6.04 8.03
C ALA A 161 -9.73 4.76 8.45
N GLY A 162 -8.47 4.85 8.93
CA GLY A 162 -7.68 3.71 9.41
C GLY A 162 -6.96 2.95 8.31
N LEU A 163 -6.62 3.64 7.23
CA LEU A 163 -5.96 3.04 6.08
C LEU A 163 -4.45 3.11 6.22
N VAL A 164 -3.80 1.99 5.92
CA VAL A 164 -2.35 1.87 5.94
C VAL A 164 -1.81 2.43 4.63
N THR A 165 -0.99 3.48 4.71
CA THR A 165 -0.31 4.04 3.54
C THR A 165 0.86 3.16 3.13
N GLN A 166 0.87 2.75 1.86
CA GLN A 166 1.84 1.80 1.32
C GLN A 166 2.33 2.21 -0.08
N PRO A 167 3.47 2.93 -0.20
CA PRO A 167 4.12 3.11 -1.49
C PRO A 167 4.74 1.81 -2.01
N ALA A 168 4.86 1.71 -3.33
CA ALA A 168 5.73 0.71 -3.96
C ALA A 168 7.16 0.81 -3.40
N SER A 169 7.87 -0.30 -3.22
CA SER A 169 9.09 -0.35 -2.40
C SER A 169 10.30 0.47 -2.87
N SER A 170 10.28 1.15 -4.03
CA SER A 170 11.38 2.06 -4.44
C SER A 170 11.29 3.46 -3.81
N GLN A 171 12.43 4.16 -3.66
CA GLN A 171 12.48 5.52 -3.11
C GLN A 171 11.64 6.51 -3.92
N ASN A 172 11.67 6.40 -5.25
CA ASN A 172 10.73 7.05 -6.15
C ASN A 172 9.68 6.02 -6.61
N PRO A 173 8.55 5.88 -5.92
CA PRO A 173 7.56 4.85 -6.23
C PRO A 173 6.77 5.17 -7.51
N GLY A 174 6.27 4.13 -8.19
CA GLY A 174 5.30 4.30 -9.30
C GLY A 174 3.87 4.54 -8.83
N GLY A 175 3.59 4.31 -7.54
CA GLY A 175 2.28 4.53 -6.93
C GLY A 175 2.31 4.30 -5.42
N MET A 176 1.24 4.73 -4.76
CA MET A 176 1.04 4.65 -3.32
C MET A 176 -0.41 4.29 -3.02
N CYS A 177 -0.60 3.18 -2.32
CA CYS A 177 -1.92 2.68 -1.94
C CYS A 177 -2.26 3.12 -0.51
N ASN A 178 -3.56 3.23 -0.21
CA ASN A 178 -4.08 3.44 1.14
C ASN A 178 -5.04 2.29 1.48
N CYS A 179 -4.48 1.24 2.08
CA CYS A 179 -5.08 -0.09 2.17
C CYS A 179 -5.79 -0.35 3.51
N CYS A 180 -6.79 -1.22 3.50
CA CYS A 180 -7.44 -1.79 4.68
C CYS A 180 -7.35 -3.32 4.66
N GLY A 181 -7.37 -3.95 5.83
CA GLY A 181 -7.21 -5.39 6.00
C GLY A 181 -8.39 -6.23 5.53
N ASP A 182 -9.54 -5.61 5.29
CA ASP A 182 -10.79 -6.28 4.90
C ASP A 182 -10.83 -6.72 3.43
N CYS A 183 -10.47 -5.83 2.49
CA CYS A 183 -10.63 -6.05 1.05
C CYS A 183 -9.30 -6.05 0.27
N CYS A 184 -8.23 -5.49 0.84
CA CYS A 184 -6.92 -5.45 0.20
C CYS A 184 -6.29 -6.84 0.18
N GLY A 185 -6.04 -7.37 -1.03
CA GLY A 185 -5.38 -8.66 -1.19
C GLY A 185 -4.02 -8.71 -0.48
N SER A 186 -3.26 -7.61 -0.48
CA SER A 186 -1.93 -7.57 0.16
C SER A 186 -2.00 -7.56 1.68
N LEU A 187 -2.81 -6.70 2.29
CA LEU A 187 -2.92 -6.67 3.76
C LEU A 187 -3.57 -7.96 4.29
N ALA A 188 -4.64 -8.45 3.65
CA ALA A 188 -5.28 -9.71 4.04
C ALA A 188 -4.31 -10.91 3.92
N ALA A 189 -3.54 -10.98 2.84
CA ALA A 189 -2.51 -12.00 2.67
C ALA A 189 -1.40 -11.95 3.73
N MET A 190 -0.98 -10.74 4.12
CA MET A 190 0.00 -10.56 5.18
C MET A 190 -0.58 -10.97 6.54
N ASN A 191 -1.81 -10.58 6.85
CA ASN A 191 -2.41 -10.86 8.16
C ASN A 191 -2.56 -12.37 8.44
N LYS A 192 -2.70 -13.19 7.39
CA LYS A 192 -2.67 -14.67 7.46
C LYS A 192 -1.31 -15.24 7.90
N HIS A 193 -0.23 -14.46 7.87
CA HIS A 193 1.09 -14.89 8.34
C HIS A 193 1.21 -14.66 9.87
N PRO A 194 1.87 -15.56 10.63
CA PRO A 194 2.08 -15.33 12.06
C PRO A 194 2.99 -14.13 12.35
N LYS A 195 3.87 -13.78 11.40
CA LYS A 195 4.84 -12.68 11.50
C LYS A 195 4.74 -11.75 10.27
N PRO A 196 3.65 -10.99 10.05
CA PRO A 196 3.46 -10.17 8.86
C PRO A 196 4.55 -9.10 8.70
N ALA A 197 5.18 -8.65 9.79
CA ALA A 197 6.27 -7.68 9.75
C ALA A 197 7.52 -8.18 8.98
N THR A 198 7.64 -9.48 8.69
CA THR A 198 8.72 -10.02 7.85
C THR A 198 8.38 -10.01 6.36
N LEU A 199 7.11 -9.78 6.01
CA LEU A 199 6.61 -9.81 4.63
C LEU A 199 6.50 -8.42 4.00
N VAL A 200 6.64 -7.37 4.80
CA VAL A 200 6.61 -5.98 4.35
C VAL A 200 7.77 -5.23 4.98
N PHE A 201 8.28 -4.26 4.24
CA PHE A 201 9.33 -3.40 4.72
C PHE A 201 8.75 -2.18 5.48
N SER A 202 9.26 -1.90 6.68
CA SER A 202 9.10 -0.64 7.41
C SER A 202 10.28 -0.46 8.36
N ASN A 203 10.79 0.77 8.47
CA ASN A 203 11.85 1.16 9.39
C ASN A 203 11.35 1.47 10.81
N TYR A 204 10.04 1.35 11.06
CA TYR A 204 9.42 1.76 12.31
C TYR A 204 8.69 0.61 12.99
N VAL A 205 8.53 0.72 14.30
CA VAL A 205 7.81 -0.23 15.15
C VAL A 205 7.11 0.53 16.28
N ALA A 206 5.92 0.07 16.66
CA ALA A 206 5.23 0.64 17.81
C ALA A 206 5.89 0.19 19.12
N ALA A 207 5.77 1.00 20.17
CA ALA A 207 5.98 0.60 21.55
C ALA A 207 4.74 0.95 22.38
N LEU A 208 4.52 0.21 23.45
CA LEU A 208 3.38 0.37 24.35
C LEU A 208 3.89 0.59 25.78
N ASP A 209 3.43 1.66 26.40
CA ASP A 209 3.49 1.88 27.83
C ASP A 209 2.23 1.29 28.49
N GLY A 210 2.40 0.17 29.19
CA GLY A 210 1.30 -0.52 29.87
C GLY A 210 0.71 0.28 31.02
N ASP A 211 1.50 1.12 31.69
CA ASP A 211 1.07 1.89 32.86
C ASP A 211 0.20 3.08 32.45
N ALA A 212 0.43 3.64 31.25
CA ALA A 212 -0.39 4.68 30.64
C ALA A 212 -1.65 4.14 29.93
N CYS A 213 -1.78 2.82 29.77
CA CYS A 213 -2.86 2.21 29.01
C CYS A 213 -4.20 2.29 29.75
N SER A 214 -5.19 2.93 29.13
CA SER A 214 -6.54 3.04 29.71
C SER A 214 -7.47 1.84 29.43
N GLY A 215 -7.02 0.86 28.64
CA GLY A 215 -7.84 -0.30 28.25
C GLY A 215 -9.03 0.01 27.32
N CYS A 216 -9.02 1.12 26.57
CA CYS A 216 -10.17 1.55 25.76
C CYS A 216 -10.33 0.84 24.40
N GLU A 217 -9.44 -0.11 24.06
CA GLU A 217 -9.47 -0.95 22.85
C GLU A 217 -9.45 -0.25 21.49
N THR A 218 -9.38 1.09 21.45
CA THR A 218 -9.40 1.85 20.19
C THR A 218 -8.24 1.45 19.26
N CYS A 219 -7.06 1.21 19.84
CA CYS A 219 -5.89 0.77 19.11
C CYS A 219 -6.00 -0.67 18.56
N VAL A 220 -6.74 -1.55 19.26
CA VAL A 220 -7.05 -2.92 18.82
C VAL A 220 -7.91 -2.88 17.57
N ALA A 221 -9.02 -2.12 17.61
CA ALA A 221 -9.90 -1.94 16.46
C ALA A 221 -9.21 -1.26 15.25
N ARG A 222 -8.17 -0.46 15.52
CA ARG A 222 -7.42 0.25 14.48
C ARG A 222 -6.38 -0.63 13.78
N CYS A 223 -5.84 -1.62 14.46
CA CYS A 223 -4.73 -2.42 13.97
C CYS A 223 -5.17 -3.36 12.84
N GLN A 224 -4.63 -3.18 11.64
CA GLN A 224 -4.98 -4.02 10.47
C GLN A 224 -4.28 -5.38 10.47
N MET A 225 -3.37 -5.64 11.43
CA MET A 225 -2.51 -6.83 11.47
C MET A 225 -2.67 -7.62 12.77
N ASP A 226 -3.69 -7.32 13.58
CA ASP A 226 -3.92 -7.91 14.91
C ASP A 226 -2.64 -7.93 15.77
N ALA A 227 -1.86 -6.84 15.72
CA ALA A 227 -0.64 -6.71 16.50
C ALA A 227 -0.91 -6.27 17.93
N LEU A 228 -2.11 -5.77 18.20
CA LEU A 228 -2.55 -5.28 19.50
C LEU A 228 -3.74 -6.11 19.97
N THR A 229 -3.67 -6.65 21.17
CA THR A 229 -4.73 -7.45 21.81
C THR A 229 -4.94 -7.01 23.25
N MET A 230 -6.06 -7.35 23.87
CA MET A 230 -6.28 -7.10 25.31
C MET A 230 -5.88 -8.32 26.13
N ASN A 231 -5.16 -8.09 27.23
CA ASN A 231 -4.81 -9.14 28.17
C ASN A 231 -5.84 -9.29 29.29
N GLY A 232 -5.64 -10.29 30.16
CA GLY A 232 -6.55 -10.60 31.26
C GLY A 232 -6.69 -9.50 32.33
N ASN A 233 -5.80 -8.50 32.33
CA ASN A 233 -5.82 -7.37 33.26
C ASN A 233 -6.47 -6.12 32.67
N GLY A 234 -7.02 -6.19 31.45
CA GLY A 234 -7.61 -5.03 30.78
C GLY A 234 -6.58 -4.05 30.21
N VAL A 235 -5.32 -4.49 30.07
CA VAL A 235 -4.24 -3.72 29.45
C VAL A 235 -3.96 -4.26 28.05
N CYS A 236 -3.59 -3.39 27.12
CA CYS A 236 -3.23 -3.80 25.77
C CYS A 236 -1.89 -4.55 25.78
N GLU A 237 -1.68 -5.45 24.82
CA GLU A 237 -0.42 -6.14 24.57
C GLU A 237 -0.04 -5.98 23.10
N LEU A 238 1.24 -5.69 22.85
CA LEU A 238 1.79 -5.53 21.50
C LEU A 238 2.61 -6.77 21.12
N THR A 239 2.20 -7.47 20.07
CA THR A 239 3.01 -8.50 19.40
C THR A 239 3.87 -7.85 18.32
N VAL A 240 5.15 -7.62 18.62
CA VAL A 240 6.09 -6.87 17.77
C VAL A 240 6.24 -7.49 16.38
N GLU A 241 6.25 -8.82 16.26
CA GLU A 241 6.36 -9.53 14.98
C GLU A 241 5.16 -9.34 14.05
N ARG A 242 4.04 -8.84 14.60
CA ARG A 242 2.83 -8.48 13.86
C ARG A 242 2.79 -6.99 13.49
N CYS A 243 3.59 -6.16 14.14
CA CYS A 243 3.61 -4.72 13.90
C CYS A 243 4.32 -4.38 12.58
N ILE A 244 3.56 -3.90 11.60
CA ILE A 244 4.10 -3.44 10.30
C ILE A 244 4.56 -1.97 10.31
N GLY A 245 4.53 -1.29 11.46
CA GLY A 245 5.07 0.06 11.61
C GLY A 245 4.24 1.19 10.99
N CYS A 246 2.92 1.04 10.87
CA CYS A 246 2.07 2.06 10.23
C CYS A 246 1.73 3.26 11.13
N GLY A 247 1.82 3.13 12.46
CA GLY A 247 1.54 4.24 13.40
C GLY A 247 0.07 4.66 13.55
N LEU A 248 -0.88 4.00 12.89
CA LEU A 248 -2.32 4.33 13.04
C LEU A 248 -2.81 4.23 14.48
N CYS A 249 -2.29 3.25 15.25
CA CYS A 249 -2.64 3.04 16.65
C CYS A 249 -2.17 4.17 17.57
N VAL A 250 -1.02 4.79 17.26
CA VAL A 250 -0.44 5.92 17.99
C VAL A 250 -1.36 7.14 17.85
N THR A 251 -1.75 7.46 16.61
CA THR A 251 -2.59 8.65 16.33
C THR A 251 -4.00 8.61 16.92
N THR A 252 -4.44 7.45 17.40
CA THR A 252 -5.80 7.26 17.92
C THR A 252 -5.84 6.92 19.41
N CYS A 253 -4.69 6.76 20.08
CA CYS A 253 -4.63 6.37 21.48
C CYS A 253 -4.91 7.60 22.37
N PRO A 254 -6.06 7.66 23.07
CA PRO A 254 -6.42 8.85 23.86
C PRO A 254 -5.56 9.03 25.12
N SER A 255 -4.92 7.96 25.60
CA SER A 255 -4.04 8.00 26.77
C SER A 255 -2.56 8.11 26.39
N GLU A 256 -2.25 8.27 25.10
CA GLU A 256 -0.88 8.39 24.59
C GLU A 256 0.04 7.22 24.99
N ALA A 257 -0.53 6.07 25.32
CA ALA A 257 0.19 4.86 25.73
C ALA A 257 0.99 4.21 24.60
N LEU A 258 0.78 4.61 23.34
CA LEU A 258 1.44 4.05 22.18
C LEU A 258 2.33 5.10 21.53
N THR A 259 3.56 4.73 21.24
CA THR A 259 4.55 5.55 20.52
C THR A 259 5.07 4.80 19.31
N LEU A 260 5.67 5.52 18.35
CA LEU A 260 6.34 4.92 17.21
C LEU A 260 7.83 5.23 17.25
N HIS A 261 8.67 4.20 17.16
CA HIS A 261 10.12 4.33 17.20
C HIS A 261 10.77 3.78 15.93
N PRO A 262 11.93 4.33 15.53
CA PRO A 262 12.78 3.68 14.54
C PRO A 262 13.22 2.31 15.08
N LYS A 263 13.28 1.32 14.19
CA LYS A 263 13.92 0.04 14.49
C LYS A 263 15.42 0.25 14.74
N PRO A 264 16.10 -0.68 15.45
CA PRO A 264 17.56 -0.70 15.52
C PRO A 264 18.22 -0.56 14.14
N GLN A 265 19.36 0.12 14.06
CA GLN A 265 20.00 0.50 12.79
C GLN A 265 20.28 -0.71 11.89
N GLU A 266 20.62 -1.86 12.46
CA GLU A 266 20.85 -3.12 11.78
C GLU A 266 19.60 -3.75 11.14
N LEU A 267 18.40 -3.34 11.59
CA LEU A 267 17.12 -3.76 11.02
C LEU A 267 16.53 -2.73 10.06
N GLN A 268 17.04 -1.50 10.06
CA GLN A 268 16.65 -0.48 9.10
C GLN A 268 17.17 -0.81 7.70
N ARG A 269 16.41 -0.44 6.68
CA ARG A 269 16.81 -0.61 5.27
C ARG A 269 16.59 0.68 4.51
N VAL A 270 17.42 0.87 3.50
CA VAL A 270 17.20 1.88 2.47
C VAL A 270 16.48 1.20 1.30
N PRO A 271 15.29 1.67 0.90
CA PRO A 271 14.60 1.09 -0.24
C PRO A 271 15.41 1.26 -1.54
N PRO A 272 15.23 0.40 -2.55
CA PRO A 272 15.90 0.55 -3.84
C PRO A 272 15.67 1.94 -4.43
N GLU A 273 16.71 2.57 -4.97
CA GLU A 273 16.63 3.93 -5.50
C GLU A 273 15.58 4.07 -6.61
N THR A 274 15.49 3.06 -7.48
CA THR A 274 14.60 3.08 -8.65
C THR A 274 13.71 1.84 -8.71
N THR A 275 12.56 1.97 -9.37
CA THR A 275 11.68 0.83 -9.69
C THR A 275 12.41 -0.25 -10.49
N ARG A 276 13.39 0.11 -11.34
CA ARG A 276 14.22 -0.86 -12.05
C ARG A 276 15.06 -1.69 -11.08
N ASN A 277 15.71 -1.06 -10.11
CA ASN A 277 16.51 -1.76 -9.10
C ASN A 277 15.64 -2.68 -8.24
N GLN A 278 14.44 -2.23 -7.86
CA GLN A 278 13.43 -3.04 -7.18
C GLN A 278 13.05 -4.28 -8.01
N MET A 279 12.71 -4.11 -9.29
CA MET A 279 12.35 -5.23 -10.17
C MET A 279 13.50 -6.21 -10.38
N MET A 280 14.74 -5.72 -10.50
CA MET A 280 15.93 -6.58 -10.59
C MET A 280 16.13 -7.39 -9.31
N ALA A 281 15.98 -6.76 -8.14
CA ALA A 281 16.06 -7.46 -6.85
C ALA A 281 14.97 -8.53 -6.71
N MET A 282 13.74 -8.25 -7.16
CA MET A 282 12.66 -9.25 -7.19
C MET A 282 12.99 -10.42 -8.13
N ALA A 283 13.56 -10.14 -9.30
CA ALA A 283 13.93 -11.17 -10.27
C ALA A 283 15.05 -12.08 -9.72
N GLN A 284 16.06 -11.50 -9.07
CA GLN A 284 17.14 -12.24 -8.39
C GLN A 284 16.59 -13.09 -7.25
N LYS A 285 15.70 -12.53 -6.41
CA LYS A 285 15.06 -13.27 -5.30
C LYS A 285 14.24 -14.46 -5.78
N ARG A 286 13.67 -14.37 -6.99
CA ARG A 286 12.93 -15.46 -7.65
C ARG A 286 13.81 -16.45 -8.42
N GLY A 287 15.12 -16.20 -8.54
CA GLY A 287 16.04 -17.03 -9.31
C GLY A 287 15.81 -16.97 -10.83
N VAL A 288 15.28 -15.85 -11.34
CA VAL A 288 15.00 -15.66 -12.78
C VAL A 288 16.19 -15.03 -13.52
N VAL A 289 17.07 -14.36 -12.78
CA VAL A 289 18.31 -13.72 -13.26
C VAL A 289 19.44 -13.92 -12.26
#